data_AF-A0A1H2YUU9-F1
#
_entry.id   AF-A0A1H2YUU9-F1
#
_cell.length_a   1.000
_cell.length_b   1.000
_cell.length_c   1.000
_cell.angle_alpha   90.00
_cell.angle_beta   90.00
_cell.angle_gamma   90.00
#
_symmetry.space_group_name_H-M   'P 1'
#
loop_
_entity.id
_entity.type
_entity.pdbx_description
1 polymer ?
#
loop_
_entity_poly.entity_id
_entity_poly.type
_entity_poly.pdbx_seq_one_letter_code
_entity_poly.pdbx_strand_id
1 'polypeptide(L)'
;MMKKITLLLFLAVGSFASAQSLDTLKLDTTNEQRLEELKAKADAEKQQLEAQKEAAKQQEAANEMAKKEMKLKEKQQKEAEKLAKQQQKQAEREQKAKEREQKAAEKAAKEQQKRAEKKQKAQDKLAKAKLKVSKVQAEYDKQDLKIKEQSAKGKLSAEKELKLRTKLLKTKSKLIDAQSKVNDLEIEVQRLN
;
A
#
# COMPACT_ATOMS: atom_id res chain seq x y z
N MET A 1 1.47 37.20 2.76
CA MET A 1 2.43 38.15 2.15
C MET A 1 2.34 38.03 0.64
N MET A 2 2.08 39.16 -0.04
CA MET A 2 2.54 39.53 -1.41
C MET A 2 2.09 38.66 -2.60
N LYS A 3 1.60 39.16 -3.75
CA LYS A 3 1.57 40.51 -4.35
C LYS A 3 0.42 40.57 -5.37
N LYS A 4 -0.27 41.71 -5.42
CA LYS A 4 -1.17 42.12 -6.50
C LYS A 4 -0.30 42.51 -7.71
N ILE A 5 -0.65 42.04 -8.91
CA ILE A 5 -0.13 42.59 -10.16
C ILE A 5 -1.33 43.04 -10.99
N THR A 6 -1.52 44.35 -10.96
CA THR A 6 -2.31 45.14 -11.88
C THR A 6 -1.57 45.21 -13.22
N LEU A 7 -2.26 45.05 -14.36
CA LEU A 7 -1.89 45.78 -15.57
C LEU A 7 -3.13 46.17 -16.38
N LEU A 8 -3.30 47.49 -16.44
CA LEU A 8 -4.18 48.27 -17.28
C LEU A 8 -3.70 48.25 -18.73
N LEU A 9 -4.61 48.18 -19.72
CA LEU A 9 -4.40 48.87 -20.99
C LEU A 9 -5.70 49.45 -21.54
N PHE A 10 -5.77 50.77 -21.46
CA PHE A 10 -6.66 51.67 -22.20
C PHE A 10 -6.43 51.55 -23.71
N LEU A 11 -7.50 51.61 -24.52
CA LEU A 11 -7.58 52.57 -25.64
C LEU A 11 -9.05 52.72 -26.07
N ALA A 12 -9.68 53.77 -25.56
CA ALA A 12 -10.88 54.36 -26.14
C ALA A 12 -10.48 55.57 -27.00
N VAL A 13 -11.38 55.93 -27.92
CA VAL A 13 -11.48 57.20 -28.65
C VAL A 13 -10.68 57.28 -29.96
N GLY A 14 -11.43 57.09 -31.05
CA GLY A 14 -11.23 57.79 -32.31
C GLY A 14 -12.49 58.57 -32.65
N SER A 15 -12.65 59.75 -32.05
CA SER A 15 -13.55 60.79 -32.55
C SER A 15 -12.89 61.46 -33.74
N PHE A 16 -13.59 61.64 -34.86
CA PHE A 16 -13.48 62.85 -35.67
C PHE A 16 -14.80 63.10 -36.39
N ALA A 17 -15.59 63.99 -35.79
CA ALA A 17 -16.53 64.80 -36.51
C ALA A 17 -15.73 65.78 -37.37
N SER A 18 -15.95 65.75 -38.68
CA SER A 18 -15.64 66.87 -39.57
C SER A 18 -16.94 67.42 -40.12
N ALA A 19 -17.34 68.56 -39.56
CA ALA A 19 -18.32 69.46 -40.14
C ALA A 19 -17.58 70.51 -40.97
N GLN A 20 -17.70 70.40 -42.30
CA GLN A 20 -17.48 71.42 -43.33
C GLN A 20 -18.34 70.93 -44.50
N SER A 21 -19.18 71.67 -45.21
CA SER A 21 -19.44 73.10 -45.35
C SER A 21 -20.78 73.21 -46.08
N LEU A 22 -21.46 74.35 -45.92
CA LEU A 22 -22.51 74.83 -46.82
C LEU A 22 -22.13 74.56 -48.29
N ASP A 23 -22.97 73.82 -49.02
CA ASP A 23 -23.21 74.17 -50.40
C ASP A 23 -24.67 73.91 -50.78
N THR A 24 -25.12 74.88 -51.55
CA THR A 24 -26.43 75.23 -52.05
C THR A 24 -27.37 74.08 -52.44
N LEU A 25 -28.65 74.25 -52.08
CA LEU A 25 -29.77 73.63 -52.79
C LEU A 25 -29.59 73.85 -54.31
N LYS A 26 -29.17 72.81 -55.01
CA LYS A 26 -29.44 72.63 -56.44
C LYS A 26 -30.03 71.24 -56.64
N LEU A 27 -31.35 71.20 -56.52
CA LEU A 27 -32.19 70.16 -57.09
C LEU A 27 -32.05 70.26 -58.61
N ASP A 28 -31.12 69.51 -59.19
CA ASP A 28 -31.17 69.05 -60.58
C ASP A 28 -30.22 67.84 -60.73
N THR A 29 -30.67 66.70 -60.23
CA THR A 29 -30.15 65.39 -60.66
C THR A 29 -31.27 64.74 -61.45
N THR A 30 -31.09 64.65 -62.78
CA THR A 30 -31.98 63.93 -63.68
C THR A 30 -32.14 62.49 -63.17
N ASN A 31 -33.35 61.95 -63.24
CA ASN A 31 -33.71 60.63 -62.70
C ASN A 31 -32.76 59.49 -63.14
N GLU A 32 -32.02 59.66 -64.24
CA GLU A 32 -31.02 58.74 -64.76
C GLU A 32 -29.76 58.62 -63.87
N GLN A 33 -29.25 59.70 -63.29
CA GLN A 33 -28.06 59.66 -62.41
C GLN A 33 -28.35 58.99 -61.07
N ARG A 34 -29.57 59.18 -60.52
CA ARG A 34 -30.03 58.44 -59.34
C ARG A 34 -30.21 56.95 -59.62
N LEU A 35 -30.57 56.60 -60.85
CA LEU A 35 -30.70 55.21 -61.29
C LEU A 35 -29.33 54.52 -61.41
N GLU A 36 -28.32 55.23 -61.92
CA GLU A 36 -26.93 54.77 -61.97
C GLU A 36 -26.29 54.66 -60.59
N GLU A 37 -26.50 55.63 -59.69
CA GLU A 37 -26.06 55.52 -58.30
C GLU A 37 -26.74 54.37 -57.54
N LEU A 38 -28.03 54.12 -57.80
CA LEU A 38 -28.75 52.98 -57.22
C LEU A 38 -28.23 51.64 -57.76
N LYS A 39 -27.90 51.55 -59.06
CA LYS A 39 -27.25 50.37 -59.64
C LYS A 39 -25.85 50.15 -59.07
N ALA A 40 -25.03 51.19 -59.00
CA ALA A 40 -23.70 51.12 -58.40
C ALA A 40 -23.74 50.72 -56.91
N LYS A 41 -24.72 51.23 -56.16
CA LYS A 41 -24.97 50.80 -54.77
C LYS A 41 -25.42 49.34 -54.69
N ALA A 42 -26.32 48.89 -55.57
CA ALA A 42 -26.78 47.52 -55.59
C ALA A 42 -25.65 46.53 -55.98
N ASP A 43 -24.77 46.91 -56.91
CA ASP A 43 -23.61 46.11 -57.29
C ASP A 43 -22.54 46.09 -56.18
N ALA A 44 -22.31 47.22 -55.51
CA ALA A 44 -21.43 47.28 -54.34
C ALA A 44 -21.98 46.48 -53.15
N GLU A 45 -23.29 46.51 -52.91
CA GLU A 45 -23.96 45.71 -51.87
C GLU A 45 -23.88 44.21 -52.19
N LYS A 46 -24.06 43.81 -53.45
CA LYS A 46 -23.83 42.43 -53.90
C LYS A 46 -22.39 41.98 -53.66
N GLN A 47 -21.39 42.79 -54.02
CA GLN A 47 -19.98 42.45 -53.80
C GLN A 47 -19.63 42.37 -52.31
N GLN A 48 -20.17 43.26 -51.47
CA GLN A 48 -19.99 43.19 -50.02
C GLN A 48 -20.65 41.94 -49.42
N LEU A 49 -21.82 41.55 -49.92
CA LEU A 49 -22.54 40.37 -49.44
C LEU A 49 -21.87 39.06 -49.89
N GLU A 50 -21.26 39.03 -51.07
CA GLU A 50 -20.39 37.93 -51.52
C GLU A 50 -19.11 37.84 -50.69
N ALA A 51 -18.42 38.96 -50.46
CA ALA A 51 -17.23 39.01 -49.63
C ALA A 51 -17.51 38.59 -48.17
N GLN A 52 -18.66 38.99 -47.61
CA GLN A 52 -19.09 38.53 -46.28
C GLN A 52 -19.41 37.03 -46.26
N LYS A 53 -20.01 36.47 -47.32
CA LYS A 53 -20.27 35.03 -47.43
C LYS A 53 -18.98 34.21 -47.57
N GLU A 54 -17.99 34.70 -48.32
CA GLU A 54 -16.67 34.06 -48.40
C GLU A 54 -15.91 34.14 -47.08
N ALA A 55 -15.90 35.30 -46.42
CA ALA A 55 -15.31 35.46 -45.10
C ALA A 55 -15.97 34.54 -44.06
N ALA A 56 -17.31 34.44 -44.07
CA ALA A 56 -18.05 33.53 -43.20
C ALA A 56 -17.69 32.05 -43.47
N LYS A 57 -17.61 31.63 -44.73
CA LYS A 57 -17.17 30.26 -45.09
C LYS A 57 -15.74 29.96 -44.65
N GLN A 58 -14.81 30.91 -44.81
CA GLN A 58 -13.44 30.75 -44.36
C GLN A 58 -13.34 30.66 -42.84
N GLN A 59 -14.12 31.47 -42.12
CA GLN A 59 -14.18 31.46 -40.66
C GLN A 59 -14.84 30.18 -40.12
N GLU A 60 -15.86 29.66 -40.80
CA GLU A 60 -16.49 28.38 -40.47
C GLU A 60 -15.54 27.20 -40.70
N ALA A 61 -14.79 27.20 -41.81
CA ALA A 61 -13.74 26.21 -42.08
C ALA A 61 -12.60 26.26 -41.05
N ALA A 62 -12.16 27.46 -40.65
CA ALA A 62 -11.16 27.65 -39.60
C ALA A 62 -11.67 27.14 -38.24
N ASN A 63 -12.94 27.42 -37.90
CA ASN A 63 -13.58 26.92 -36.69
C ASN A 63 -13.72 25.38 -36.69
N GLU A 64 -14.06 24.77 -37.83
CA GLU A 64 -14.14 23.30 -37.97
C GLU A 64 -12.77 22.64 -37.77
N MET A 65 -11.71 23.21 -38.36
CA MET A 65 -10.33 22.75 -38.19
C MET A 65 -9.87 22.88 -36.73
N ALA A 66 -10.10 24.02 -36.10
CA ALA A 66 -9.77 24.24 -34.69
C ALA A 66 -10.53 23.27 -33.76
N LYS A 67 -11.80 22.97 -34.07
CA LYS A 67 -12.63 22.02 -33.30
C LYS A 67 -12.14 20.58 -33.46
N LYS A 68 -11.69 20.19 -34.66
CA LYS A 68 -11.06 18.88 -34.90
C LYS A 68 -9.72 18.74 -34.17
N GLU A 69 -8.89 19.78 -34.20
CA GLU A 69 -7.59 19.78 -33.51
C GLU A 69 -7.77 19.73 -31.99
N MET A 70 -8.71 20.51 -31.43
CA MET A 70 -9.02 20.48 -30.00
C MET A 70 -9.55 19.10 -29.57
N LYS A 71 -10.45 18.49 -30.36
CA LYS A 71 -10.93 17.12 -30.10
C LYS A 71 -9.81 16.07 -30.17
N LEU A 72 -8.84 16.23 -31.07
CA LEU A 72 -7.71 15.31 -31.16
C LEU A 72 -6.80 15.42 -29.92
N LYS A 73 -6.48 16.65 -29.50
CA LYS A 73 -5.70 16.91 -28.27
C LYS A 73 -6.42 16.39 -27.03
N GLU A 74 -7.73 16.59 -26.92
CA GLU A 74 -8.53 16.07 -25.81
C GLU A 74 -8.52 14.53 -25.76
N LYS A 75 -8.63 13.86 -26.91
CA LYS A 75 -8.52 12.40 -26.99
C LYS A 75 -7.14 11.91 -26.56
N GLN A 76 -6.06 12.54 -27.03
CA GLN A 76 -4.69 12.20 -26.65
C GLN A 76 -4.43 12.39 -25.15
N GLN A 77 -4.91 13.49 -24.55
CA GLN A 77 -4.79 13.72 -23.11
C GLN A 77 -5.59 12.69 -22.30
N LYS A 78 -6.83 12.37 -22.70
CA LYS A 78 -7.64 11.34 -22.04
C LYS A 78 -7.03 9.95 -22.13
N GLU A 79 -6.38 9.62 -23.25
CA GLU A 79 -5.71 8.33 -23.43
C GLU A 79 -4.43 8.24 -22.59
N ALA A 80 -3.62 9.32 -22.56
CA ALA A 80 -2.46 9.42 -21.69
C ALA A 80 -2.83 9.34 -20.19
N GLU A 81 -3.91 10.01 -19.77
CA GLU A 81 -4.41 9.94 -18.38
C GLU A 81 -4.88 8.53 -18.02
N LYS A 82 -5.61 7.85 -18.92
CA LYS A 82 -6.03 6.46 -18.72
C LYS A 82 -4.83 5.52 -18.58
N LEU A 83 -3.80 5.69 -19.40
CA LEU A 83 -2.59 4.86 -19.36
C LEU A 83 -1.82 5.09 -18.05
N ALA A 84 -1.62 6.34 -17.64
CA ALA A 84 -0.98 6.69 -16.38
C ALA A 84 -1.74 6.11 -15.18
N LYS A 85 -3.08 6.21 -15.18
CA LYS A 85 -3.93 5.67 -14.12
C LYS A 85 -3.93 4.14 -14.09
N GLN A 86 -3.81 3.48 -15.24
CA GLN A 86 -3.63 2.02 -15.31
C GLN A 86 -2.26 1.59 -14.77
N GLN A 87 -1.18 2.28 -15.15
CA GLN A 87 0.16 2.00 -14.63
C GLN A 87 0.25 2.21 -13.12
N GLN A 88 -0.32 3.30 -12.60
CA GLN A 88 -0.38 3.54 -11.15
C GLN A 88 -1.17 2.44 -10.43
N LYS A 89 -2.32 2.02 -10.96
CA LYS A 89 -3.10 0.90 -10.39
C LYS A 89 -2.34 -0.42 -10.42
N GLN A 90 -1.57 -0.68 -11.48
CA GLN A 90 -0.75 -1.90 -11.55
C GLN A 90 0.38 -1.86 -10.52
N ALA A 91 1.10 -0.74 -10.42
CA ALA A 91 2.16 -0.55 -9.43
C ALA A 91 1.65 -0.67 -7.99
N GLU A 92 0.49 -0.07 -7.67
CA GLU A 92 -0.13 -0.18 -6.34
C GLU A 92 -0.53 -1.62 -6.01
N ARG A 93 -1.11 -2.34 -6.99
CA ARG A 93 -1.47 -3.76 -6.83
C ARG A 93 -0.24 -4.63 -6.59
N GLU A 94 0.84 -4.39 -7.33
CA GLU A 94 2.08 -5.15 -7.19
C GLU A 94 2.77 -4.87 -5.85
N GLN A 95 2.83 -3.61 -5.41
CA GLN A 95 3.35 -3.25 -4.09
C GLN A 95 2.52 -3.88 -2.97
N LYS A 96 1.19 -3.82 -3.07
CA LYS A 96 0.28 -4.42 -2.10
C LYS A 96 0.37 -5.95 -2.06
N ALA A 97 0.63 -6.60 -3.20
CA ALA A 97 0.87 -8.04 -3.25
C ALA A 97 2.20 -8.39 -2.56
N LYS A 98 3.29 -7.67 -2.88
CA LYS A 98 4.60 -7.86 -2.24
C LYS A 98 4.55 -7.61 -0.73
N GLU A 99 3.86 -6.57 -0.28
CA GLU A 99 3.68 -6.28 1.15
C GLU A 99 2.89 -7.39 1.88
N ARG A 100 1.83 -7.91 1.24
CA ARG A 100 1.06 -9.04 1.79
C ARG A 100 1.89 -10.30 1.88
N GLU A 101 2.69 -10.59 0.86
CA GLU A 101 3.57 -11.76 0.82
C GLU A 101 4.66 -11.66 1.89
N GLN A 102 5.30 -10.50 2.03
CA GLN A 102 6.27 -10.24 3.10
C GLN A 102 5.65 -10.37 4.49
N LYS A 103 4.45 -9.80 4.72
CA LYS A 103 3.73 -9.93 6.00
C LYS A 103 3.32 -11.38 6.28
N ALA A 104 2.94 -12.15 5.27
CA ALA A 104 2.61 -13.57 5.42
C ALA A 104 3.86 -14.39 5.75
N ALA A 105 4.96 -14.15 5.04
CA ALA A 105 6.25 -14.78 5.29
C ALA A 105 6.79 -14.45 6.69
N GLU A 106 6.70 -13.17 7.12
CA GLU A 106 7.12 -12.75 8.45
C GLU A 106 6.27 -13.41 9.55
N LYS A 107 4.95 -13.49 9.38
CA LYS A 107 4.06 -14.19 10.33
C LYS A 107 4.38 -15.67 10.41
N ALA A 108 4.58 -16.33 9.28
CA ALA A 108 4.95 -17.74 9.22
C ALA A 108 6.31 -18.00 9.88
N ALA A 109 7.32 -17.17 9.59
CA ALA A 109 8.64 -17.26 10.21
C ALA A 109 8.57 -17.04 11.73
N LYS A 110 7.81 -16.04 12.19
CA LYS A 110 7.63 -15.76 13.62
C LYS A 110 6.89 -16.89 14.34
N GLU A 111 5.90 -17.51 13.68
CA GLU A 111 5.20 -18.67 14.24
C GLU A 111 6.11 -19.89 14.33
N GLN A 112 6.91 -20.16 13.28
CA GLN A 112 7.91 -21.23 13.30
C GLN A 112 8.97 -21.00 14.39
N GLN A 113 9.48 -19.78 14.54
CA GLN A 113 10.41 -19.42 15.62
C GLN A 113 9.79 -19.68 17.00
N LYS A 114 8.54 -19.25 17.24
CA LYS A 114 7.84 -19.51 18.51
C LYS A 114 7.64 -21.01 18.76
N ARG A 115 7.34 -21.81 17.75
CA ARG A 115 7.21 -23.27 17.88
C ARG A 115 8.56 -23.91 18.20
N ALA A 116 9.63 -23.50 17.52
CA ALA A 116 10.99 -23.96 17.78
C ALA A 116 11.44 -23.60 19.21
N GLU A 117 11.21 -22.37 19.66
CA GLU A 117 11.56 -21.92 21.01
C GLU A 117 10.79 -22.70 22.09
N LYS A 118 9.49 -22.95 21.88
CA LYS A 118 8.68 -23.78 22.81
C LYS A 118 9.22 -25.21 22.89
N LYS A 119 9.54 -25.82 21.75
CA LYS A 119 10.10 -27.17 21.68
C LYS A 119 11.47 -27.23 22.37
N GLN A 120 12.35 -26.26 22.14
CA GLN A 120 13.64 -26.19 22.80
C GLN A 120 13.50 -26.06 24.32
N LYS A 121 12.63 -25.17 24.81
CA LYS A 121 12.38 -25.02 26.25
C LYS A 121 11.82 -26.29 26.90
N ALA A 122 10.92 -27.01 26.20
CA ALA A 122 10.39 -28.29 26.68
C ALA A 122 11.50 -29.36 26.74
N GLN A 123 12.36 -29.43 25.72
CA GLN A 123 13.52 -30.34 25.71
C GLN A 123 14.53 -30.01 26.80
N ASP A 124 14.82 -28.74 27.06
CA ASP A 124 15.74 -28.32 28.14
C ASP A 124 15.19 -28.70 29.52
N LYS A 125 13.88 -28.52 29.74
CA LYS A 125 13.21 -28.96 30.97
C LYS A 125 13.30 -30.48 31.12
N LEU A 126 13.06 -31.21 30.04
CA LEU A 126 13.15 -32.67 30.01
C LEU A 126 14.56 -33.15 30.34
N ALA A 127 15.59 -32.56 29.73
CA ALA A 127 16.99 -32.88 29.99
C ALA A 127 17.35 -32.64 31.48
N LYS A 128 16.93 -31.49 32.04
CA LYS A 128 17.12 -31.19 33.47
C LYS A 128 16.39 -32.18 34.38
N ALA A 129 15.21 -32.64 34.01
CA ALA A 129 14.44 -33.64 34.77
C ALA A 129 15.12 -35.02 34.71
N LYS A 130 15.59 -35.47 33.54
CA LYS A 130 16.36 -36.71 33.37
C LYS A 130 17.64 -36.71 34.20
N LEU A 131 18.35 -35.57 34.25
CA LEU A 131 19.52 -35.41 35.11
C LEU A 131 19.18 -35.54 36.60
N LYS A 132 18.01 -35.04 37.04
CA LYS A 132 17.55 -35.24 38.42
C LYS A 132 17.24 -36.70 38.70
N VAL A 133 16.56 -37.41 37.80
CA VAL A 133 16.31 -38.86 37.94
C VAL A 133 17.63 -39.61 38.10
N SER A 134 18.62 -39.35 37.25
CA SER A 134 19.93 -39.99 37.35
C SER A 134 20.62 -39.73 38.70
N LYS A 135 20.56 -38.50 39.23
CA LYS A 135 21.11 -38.18 40.56
C LYS A 135 20.40 -38.93 41.68
N VAL A 136 19.07 -38.95 41.68
CA VAL A 136 18.30 -39.65 42.72
C VAL A 136 18.45 -41.17 42.61
N GLN A 137 18.55 -41.69 41.38
CA GLN A 137 18.83 -43.10 41.12
C GLN A 137 20.19 -43.50 41.71
N ALA A 138 21.24 -42.71 41.46
CA ALA A 138 22.57 -42.97 42.04
C ALA A 138 22.56 -42.94 43.58
N GLU A 139 21.78 -42.04 44.19
CA GLU A 139 21.58 -42.03 45.64
C GLU A 139 20.85 -43.28 46.15
N TYR A 140 19.81 -43.72 45.44
CA TYR A 140 19.06 -44.94 45.75
C TYR A 140 19.97 -46.16 45.69
N ASP A 141 20.70 -46.33 44.58
CA ASP A 141 21.59 -47.45 44.35
C ASP A 141 22.71 -47.50 45.40
N LYS A 142 23.27 -46.34 45.76
CA LYS A 142 24.28 -46.24 46.82
C LYS A 142 23.74 -46.68 48.18
N GLN A 143 22.50 -46.31 48.51
CA GLN A 143 21.86 -46.74 49.76
C GLN A 143 21.54 -48.24 49.75
N ASP A 144 21.04 -48.75 48.62
CA ASP A 144 20.71 -50.16 48.45
C ASP A 144 21.96 -51.05 48.54
N LEU A 145 23.04 -50.66 47.85
CA LEU A 145 24.35 -51.31 47.95
C LEU A 145 24.88 -51.32 49.38
N LYS A 146 24.75 -50.20 50.10
CA LYS A 146 25.19 -50.12 51.50
C LYS A 146 24.42 -51.11 52.40
N ILE A 147 23.10 -51.25 52.19
CA ILE A 147 22.29 -52.22 52.93
C ILE A 147 22.73 -53.64 52.59
N LYS A 148 22.85 -53.96 51.30
CA LYS A 148 23.30 -55.28 50.82
C LYS A 148 24.66 -55.66 51.38
N GLU A 149 25.65 -54.76 51.33
CA GLU A 149 26.98 -55.01 51.87
C GLU A 149 26.99 -55.23 53.38
N GLN A 150 26.28 -54.40 54.15
CA GLN A 150 26.28 -54.53 55.60
C GLN A 150 25.48 -55.75 56.07
N SER A 151 24.42 -56.10 55.34
CA SER A 151 23.66 -57.35 55.53
C SER A 151 24.54 -58.57 55.24
N ALA A 152 25.26 -58.59 54.11
CA ALA A 152 26.18 -59.68 53.76
C ALA A 152 27.34 -59.83 54.76
N LYS A 153 27.81 -58.73 55.36
CA LYS A 153 28.85 -58.75 56.40
C LYS A 153 28.33 -59.18 57.79
N GLY A 154 27.03 -59.43 57.95
CA GLY A 154 26.41 -59.74 59.25
C GLY A 154 26.44 -58.58 60.26
N LYS A 155 26.67 -57.34 59.81
CA LYS A 155 26.86 -56.16 60.67
C LYS A 155 25.57 -55.36 60.92
N LEU A 156 24.43 -55.86 60.45
CA LEU A 156 23.13 -55.20 60.54
C LEU A 156 22.34 -55.74 61.75
N SER A 157 22.10 -54.90 62.77
CA SER A 157 21.06 -55.17 63.75
C SER A 157 19.69 -54.79 63.17
N ALA A 158 18.61 -55.40 63.67
CA ALA A 158 17.25 -55.14 63.18
C ALA A 158 16.89 -53.64 63.19
N GLU A 159 17.28 -52.90 64.24
CA GLU A 159 17.03 -51.47 64.34
C GLU A 159 17.82 -50.64 63.29
N LYS A 160 19.08 -51.01 63.04
CA LYS A 160 19.91 -50.35 62.01
C LYS A 160 19.39 -50.64 60.61
N GLU A 161 18.96 -51.88 60.36
CA GLU A 161 18.34 -52.28 59.10
C GLU A 161 17.08 -51.47 58.82
N LEU A 162 16.20 -51.36 59.83
CA LEU A 162 14.96 -50.62 59.72
C LEU A 162 15.21 -49.13 59.40
N LYS A 163 16.20 -48.49 60.05
CA LYS A 163 16.60 -47.11 59.75
C LYS A 163 17.13 -46.95 58.32
N LEU A 164 17.95 -47.88 57.83
CA LEU A 164 18.50 -47.81 56.48
C LEU A 164 17.43 -48.06 55.42
N ARG A 165 16.58 -49.08 55.59
CA ARG A 165 15.43 -49.35 54.70
C ARG A 165 14.44 -48.19 54.66
N THR A 166 14.20 -47.53 55.80
CA THR A 166 13.35 -46.33 55.84
C THR A 166 13.94 -45.18 55.00
N LYS A 167 15.26 -44.97 55.05
CA LYS A 167 15.93 -43.98 54.19
C LYS A 167 15.84 -44.37 52.71
N LEU A 168 16.05 -45.64 52.40
CA LEU A 168 15.93 -46.17 51.04
C LEU A 168 14.53 -45.96 50.47
N LEU A 169 13.47 -46.20 51.26
CA LEU A 169 12.08 -45.95 50.87
C LEU A 169 11.82 -44.46 50.60
N LYS A 170 12.37 -43.56 51.41
CA LYS A 170 12.27 -42.10 51.16
C LYS A 170 12.94 -41.72 49.84
N THR A 171 14.12 -42.27 49.55
CA THR A 171 14.79 -42.01 48.27
C THR A 171 14.04 -42.65 47.09
N LYS A 172 13.46 -43.85 47.26
CA LYS A 172 12.60 -44.48 46.25
C LYS A 172 11.38 -43.63 45.91
N SER A 173 10.71 -43.06 46.92
CA SER A 173 9.60 -42.13 46.69
C SER A 173 10.04 -40.93 45.85
N LYS A 174 11.18 -40.29 46.21
CA LYS A 174 11.73 -39.17 45.42
C LYS A 174 12.08 -39.57 43.99
N LEU A 175 12.56 -40.79 43.78
CA LEU A 175 12.88 -41.32 42.46
C LEU A 175 11.61 -41.44 41.61
N ILE A 176 10.53 -41.99 42.18
CA ILE A 176 9.22 -42.10 41.52
C ILE A 176 8.70 -40.71 41.14
N ASP A 177 8.75 -39.74 42.06
CA ASP A 177 8.32 -38.36 41.77
C ASP A 177 9.13 -37.73 40.62
N ALA A 178 10.45 -37.96 40.61
CA ALA A 178 11.33 -37.46 39.55
C ALA A 178 11.05 -38.14 38.20
N GLN A 179 10.78 -39.45 38.20
CA GLN A 179 10.42 -40.22 37.00
C GLN A 179 9.06 -39.79 36.45
N SER A 180 8.06 -39.60 37.32
CA SER A 180 6.74 -39.07 36.93
C SER A 180 6.87 -37.72 36.22
N LYS A 181 7.70 -36.82 36.77
CA LYS A 181 7.99 -35.53 36.14
C LYS A 181 8.69 -35.64 34.78
N VAL A 182 9.54 -36.65 34.59
CA VAL A 182 10.13 -36.92 33.26
C VAL A 182 9.03 -37.37 32.30
N ASN A 183 8.17 -38.31 32.68
CA ASN A 183 7.08 -38.80 31.84
C ASN A 183 6.14 -37.66 31.40
N ASP A 184 5.74 -36.78 32.33
CA ASP A 184 4.91 -35.61 32.02
C ASP A 184 5.55 -34.70 30.95
N LEU A 185 6.86 -34.45 31.09
CA LEU A 185 7.62 -33.62 30.15
C LEU A 185 7.87 -34.33 28.81
N GLU A 186 8.03 -35.66 28.80
CA GLU A 186 8.13 -36.44 27.56
C GLU A 186 6.83 -36.37 26.75
N ILE A 187 5.69 -36.46 27.42
CA ILE A 187 4.38 -36.25 26.79
C ILE A 187 4.26 -34.82 26.26
N GLU A 188 4.68 -33.81 27.01
CA GLU A 188 4.68 -32.41 26.55
C GLU A 188 5.55 -32.23 25.30
N VAL A 189 6.75 -32.81 25.26
CA VAL A 189 7.65 -32.76 24.09
C VAL A 189 7.04 -33.51 22.90
N GLN A 190 6.40 -34.66 23.10
CA GLN A 190 5.73 -35.41 22.04
C GLN A 190 4.58 -34.63 21.41
N ARG A 191 3.79 -33.91 22.22
CA ARG A 191 2.69 -33.04 21.73
C ARG A 191 3.17 -31.83 20.92
N LEU A 192 4.45 -31.45 21.07
CA LEU A 192 5.06 -30.32 20.36
C LEU A 192 5.80 -30.74 19.07
N ASN A 193 5.91 -32.06 18.81
CA ASN A 193 6.45 -32.62 17.57
C ASN A 193 5.35 -32.85 16.54
#